data_AF-A0A7S4U6Z9-F1
#
_entry.id   AF-A0A7S4U6Z9-F1
#
_cell.length_a   1.000
_cell.length_b   1.000
_cell.length_c   1.000
_cell.angle_alpha   90.00
_cell.angle_beta   90.00
_cell.angle_gamma   90.00
#
_symmetry.space_group_name_H-M   'P 1'
#
loop_
_entity.id
_entity.type
_entity.pdbx_description
1 polymer ?
#
loop_
_entity_poly.entity_id
_entity_poly.type
_entity_poly.pdbx_seq_one_letter_code
_entity_poly.pdbx_strand_id
1 'polypeptide(L)'
;YSVEQSSTFHPELSLSKLDNASTDLSSPRKGIDGTDVLRISDVSVRVRLHGSAASKAPYASVADGDLGLGWEGQRCQGCILSDLFEHVQNTNIPHSLDARTRKFSIMTNDTAALLYIGGYDHDTIKGEMVTVPMSGSSYSVNVHSLQVGDELSTVEVLNFHEPSKQGFVSGEVDFSQPCLCIPNNDANRTLRESPYERFLRSKLERGHQFISVAVQGADGQKHLLRMPGDVCVQPCSSSLVLGDPFFRSFVVLYDLSDGNHPRFGFGRRKGQEWG
;
A
#
# COMPACT_ATOMS: atom_id res chain seq x y z
N TYR A 1 9.56 20.42 -10.11
CA TYR A 1 10.84 20.54 -9.38
C TYR A 1 11.91 21.08 -10.34
N SER A 2 12.69 22.09 -9.95
CA SER A 2 13.74 22.69 -10.78
C SER A 2 15.11 22.53 -10.11
N VAL A 3 15.95 21.65 -10.66
CA VAL A 3 17.28 21.33 -10.08
C VAL A 3 18.22 22.52 -10.00
N GLU A 4 18.12 23.44 -10.97
CA GLU A 4 18.97 24.63 -11.04
C GLU A 4 18.70 25.62 -9.90
N GLN A 5 17.54 25.49 -9.26
CA GLN A 5 17.11 26.30 -8.13
C GLN A 5 17.39 25.64 -6.78
N SER A 6 17.82 24.37 -6.76
CA SER A 6 18.16 23.66 -5.54
C SER A 6 19.63 23.87 -5.19
N SER A 7 19.90 24.43 -4.01
CA SER A 7 21.26 24.58 -3.48
C SER A 7 21.84 23.29 -2.90
N THR A 8 21.01 22.25 -2.74
CA THR A 8 21.38 20.96 -2.13
C THR A 8 21.41 19.81 -3.13
N PHE A 9 20.99 20.06 -4.38
CA PHE A 9 21.02 19.06 -5.43
C PHE A 9 22.44 18.72 -5.85
N HIS A 10 22.74 17.42 -5.86
CA HIS A 10 23.99 16.86 -6.37
C HIS A 10 23.69 15.92 -7.54
N PRO A 11 24.09 16.25 -8.78
CA PRO A 11 23.85 15.37 -9.92
C PRO A 11 24.63 14.06 -9.77
N GLU A 12 23.99 12.94 -10.10
CA GLU A 12 24.66 11.65 -10.17
C GLU A 12 25.28 11.47 -11.56
N LEU A 13 26.59 11.69 -11.65
CA LEU A 13 27.35 11.49 -12.88
C LEU A 13 27.73 10.01 -13.04
N SER A 14 26.74 9.14 -13.26
CA SER A 14 26.99 7.72 -13.55
C SER A 14 26.93 7.46 -15.05
N LEU A 15 28.09 7.51 -15.71
CA LEU A 15 28.30 7.30 -17.16
C LEU A 15 28.01 5.86 -17.69
N SER A 16 27.41 4.95 -16.91
CA SER A 16 27.45 3.50 -17.20
C SER A 16 26.12 2.73 -17.24
N LYS A 17 24.95 3.38 -17.29
CA LYS A 17 23.65 2.66 -17.39
C LYS A 17 22.62 3.27 -18.37
N LEU A 18 23.09 3.89 -19.44
CA LEU A 18 22.24 4.29 -20.58
C LEU A 18 22.42 3.34 -21.78
N ASP A 19 22.65 2.05 -21.51
CA ASP A 19 22.52 1.00 -22.51
C ASP A 19 21.07 0.50 -22.52
N ASN A 20 20.23 1.17 -23.31
CA ASN A 20 19.30 0.52 -24.23
C ASN A 20 18.62 1.56 -25.14
N ALA A 21 19.11 1.60 -26.38
CA ALA A 21 18.42 2.00 -27.61
C ALA A 21 17.88 3.44 -27.73
N SER A 22 18.72 4.35 -28.22
CA SER A 22 18.50 5.07 -29.49
C SER A 22 19.64 6.06 -29.74
N THR A 23 20.39 5.79 -30.80
CA THR A 23 21.38 6.69 -31.39
C THR A 23 20.67 7.86 -32.09
N ASP A 24 20.52 8.99 -31.41
CA ASP A 24 20.42 10.31 -32.03
C ASP A 24 20.79 11.40 -31.00
N LEU A 25 22.00 11.94 -31.14
CA LEU A 25 22.57 12.99 -30.26
C LEU A 25 22.00 14.40 -30.55
N SER A 26 20.93 14.51 -31.34
CA SER A 26 20.30 15.80 -31.68
C SER A 26 19.03 16.13 -30.88
N SER A 27 18.57 15.24 -29.98
CA SER A 27 17.44 15.53 -29.08
C SER A 27 17.72 15.03 -27.66
N PRO A 28 18.20 15.90 -26.74
CA PRO A 28 18.47 15.50 -25.37
C PRO A 28 17.14 15.36 -24.62
N ARG A 29 16.50 14.19 -24.68
CA ARG A 29 15.44 13.83 -23.71
C ARG A 29 16.13 13.41 -22.41
N LYS A 30 16.59 14.41 -21.67
CA LYS A 30 17.29 14.32 -20.38
C LYS A 30 16.30 13.96 -19.27
N GLY A 31 16.39 12.74 -18.75
CA GLY A 31 16.04 12.51 -17.35
C GLY A 31 17.11 13.12 -16.45
N ILE A 32 16.76 13.50 -15.21
CA ILE A 32 17.72 14.03 -14.25
C ILE A 32 17.87 13.01 -13.12
N ASP A 33 19.04 12.39 -13.02
CA ASP A 33 19.41 11.55 -11.90
C ASP A 33 20.33 12.35 -10.96
N GLY A 34 20.03 12.32 -9.68
CA GLY A 34 20.82 13.01 -8.66
C GLY A 34 20.32 12.74 -7.27
N THR A 35 20.98 13.32 -6.29
CA THR A 35 20.52 13.31 -4.90
C THR A 35 20.12 14.71 -4.49
N ASP A 36 19.07 14.85 -3.69
CA ASP A 36 18.70 16.11 -3.07
C ASP A 36 18.07 15.86 -1.69
N VAL A 37 17.80 16.93 -0.95
CA VAL A 37 17.05 16.87 0.30
C VAL A 37 15.55 16.91 -0.01
N LEU A 38 14.85 15.82 0.28
CA LEU A 38 13.40 15.82 0.37
C LEU A 38 12.98 16.16 1.80
N ARG A 39 12.06 17.13 1.92
CA ARG A 39 11.41 17.45 3.19
C ARG A 39 9.97 16.94 3.19
N ILE A 40 9.66 16.03 4.10
CA ILE A 40 8.29 15.54 4.37
C ILE A 40 7.90 16.07 5.75
N SER A 41 7.02 17.07 5.79
CA SER A 41 6.64 17.77 7.02
C SER A 41 7.89 18.29 7.77
N ASP A 42 8.18 17.77 8.97
CA ASP A 42 9.33 18.14 9.81
C ASP A 42 10.54 17.22 9.66
N VAL A 43 10.46 16.22 8.77
CA VAL A 43 11.55 15.31 8.47
C VAL A 43 12.26 15.75 7.21
N SER A 44 13.58 15.80 7.25
CA SER A 44 14.43 16.02 6.08
C SER A 44 15.36 14.84 5.87
N VAL A 45 15.33 14.31 4.66
CA VAL A 45 16.10 13.14 4.23
C VAL A 45 16.78 13.45 2.92
N ARG A 46 18.02 13.00 2.75
CA ARG A 46 18.70 13.03 1.45
C ARG A 46 18.27 11.81 0.65
N VAL A 47 17.69 12.01 -0.52
CA VAL A 47 17.11 10.96 -1.35
C VAL A 47 17.66 11.00 -2.76
N ARG A 48 17.63 9.85 -3.44
CA ARG A 48 17.85 9.79 -4.88
C ARG A 48 16.59 10.23 -5.63
N LEU A 49 16.74 11.16 -6.55
CA LEU A 49 15.69 11.64 -7.44
C LEU A 49 15.92 11.09 -8.84
N HIS A 50 14.84 10.61 -9.45
CA HIS A 50 14.81 10.14 -10.84
C HIS A 50 13.81 10.97 -11.62
N GLY A 51 14.30 11.90 -12.44
CA GLY A 51 13.49 12.73 -13.32
C GLY A 51 13.15 11.97 -14.60
N SER A 52 11.85 11.77 -14.88
CA SER A 52 11.38 11.31 -16.18
C SER A 52 10.92 12.49 -17.03
N ALA A 53 11.34 12.54 -18.30
CA ALA A 53 10.98 13.61 -19.23
C ALA A 53 9.50 13.59 -19.68
N ALA A 54 8.78 12.48 -19.42
CA ALA A 54 7.34 12.38 -19.62
C ALA A 54 6.80 11.12 -18.93
N SER A 55 5.89 11.27 -17.98
CA SER A 55 5.11 10.14 -17.48
C SER A 55 3.90 9.91 -18.38
N LYS A 56 3.71 8.66 -18.83
CA LYS A 56 2.44 8.21 -19.46
C LYS A 56 1.44 7.70 -18.41
N ALA A 57 1.74 7.87 -17.13
CA ALA A 57 0.85 7.41 -16.09
C ALA A 57 -0.50 8.15 -16.19
N PRO A 58 -1.62 7.45 -15.96
CA PRO A 58 -2.96 8.03 -16.07
C PRO A 58 -3.19 9.21 -15.11
N TYR A 59 -2.36 9.39 -14.08
CA TYR A 59 -2.40 10.46 -13.10
C TYR A 59 -1.38 11.59 -13.34
N ALA A 60 -0.63 11.57 -14.45
CA ALA A 60 0.40 12.57 -14.75
C ALA A 60 -0.14 14.01 -14.92
N SER A 61 -1.46 14.18 -15.07
CA SER A 61 -2.11 15.50 -15.12
C SER A 61 -2.44 16.09 -13.74
N VAL A 62 -2.39 15.29 -12.68
CA VAL A 62 -2.79 15.68 -11.31
C VAL A 62 -1.69 15.44 -10.26
N ALA A 63 -0.57 14.84 -10.66
CA ALA A 63 0.58 14.57 -9.81
C ALA A 63 1.88 15.02 -10.48
N ASP A 64 2.77 15.63 -9.68
CA ASP A 64 4.09 16.08 -10.15
C ASP A 64 5.14 14.95 -10.18
N GLY A 65 4.80 13.77 -9.65
CA GLY A 65 5.67 12.60 -9.57
C GLY A 65 5.18 11.60 -8.52
N ASP A 66 5.93 10.51 -8.38
CA ASP A 66 5.61 9.41 -7.45
C ASP A 66 6.64 9.35 -6.32
N LEU A 67 6.16 9.11 -5.10
CA LEU A 67 7.01 8.79 -3.95
C LEU A 67 6.93 7.29 -3.64
N GLY A 68 7.92 6.54 -4.09
CA GLY A 68 7.96 5.09 -3.91
C GLY A 68 8.26 4.67 -2.47
N LEU A 69 7.26 4.13 -1.77
CA LEU A 69 7.39 3.57 -0.41
C LEU A 69 7.63 2.05 -0.42
N GLY A 70 8.18 1.50 -1.50
CA GLY A 70 8.47 0.07 -1.64
C GLY A 70 9.63 -0.39 -0.76
N TRP A 71 9.69 -1.70 -0.48
CA TRP A 71 10.78 -2.32 0.28
C TRP A 71 11.89 -2.84 -0.66
N GLU A 72 13.14 -2.64 -0.25
CA GLU A 72 14.37 -2.98 -1.01
C GLU A 72 14.56 -4.47 -1.35
N GLY A 73 13.80 -5.38 -0.72
CA GLY A 73 13.74 -6.78 -1.14
C GLY A 73 13.31 -6.93 -2.60
N GLN A 74 12.54 -5.97 -3.12
CA GLN A 74 12.39 -5.72 -4.54
C GLN A 74 13.47 -4.72 -4.94
N ARG A 75 14.26 -5.02 -5.99
CA ARG A 75 15.36 -4.20 -6.54
C ARG A 75 14.92 -2.77 -6.93
N CYS A 76 14.56 -1.96 -5.96
CA CYS A 76 14.00 -0.65 -6.14
C CYS A 76 15.14 0.35 -6.20
N GLN A 77 15.45 0.82 -7.41
CA GLN A 77 16.31 2.00 -7.56
C GLN A 77 15.44 3.22 -7.24
N GLY A 78 15.71 3.90 -6.11
CA GLY A 78 15.00 5.12 -5.72
C GLY A 78 13.83 4.95 -4.73
N CYS A 79 13.76 3.84 -3.98
CA CYS A 79 12.81 3.75 -2.86
C CYS A 79 13.29 4.62 -1.70
N ILE A 80 12.44 5.55 -1.25
CA ILE A 80 12.82 6.51 -0.21
C ILE A 80 13.00 5.87 1.17
N LEU A 81 12.41 4.71 1.43
CA LEU A 81 12.33 4.18 2.79
C LEU A 81 13.69 3.88 3.43
N SER A 82 14.66 3.35 2.68
CA SER A 82 16.01 3.12 3.21
C SER A 82 16.71 4.43 3.53
N ASP A 83 16.68 5.39 2.62
CA ASP A 83 17.20 6.73 2.84
C ASP A 83 16.51 7.41 4.05
N LEU A 84 15.19 7.25 4.16
CA LEU A 84 14.37 7.84 5.23
C LEU A 84 14.66 7.24 6.59
N PHE A 85 15.09 5.98 6.69
CA PHE A 85 15.39 5.37 7.99
C PHE A 85 16.88 5.45 8.35
N GLU A 86 17.77 5.54 7.37
CA GLU A 86 19.22 5.55 7.58
C GLU A 86 19.82 6.96 7.64
N HIS A 87 19.24 7.93 6.93
CA HIS A 87 19.83 9.25 6.68
C HIS A 87 18.97 10.44 7.16
N VAL A 88 18.13 10.25 8.18
CA VAL A 88 17.35 11.35 8.77
C VAL A 88 18.29 12.40 9.37
N GLN A 89 18.20 13.63 8.87
CA GLN A 89 19.09 14.72 9.30
C GLN A 89 18.52 15.57 10.43
N ASN A 90 17.18 15.67 10.54
CA ASN A 90 16.49 16.43 11.58
C ASN A 90 15.17 15.74 11.94
N THR A 91 14.89 15.59 13.24
CA THR A 91 13.61 15.09 13.77
C THR A 91 13.09 16.04 14.85
N ASN A 92 12.27 17.02 14.47
CA ASN A 92 11.36 17.67 15.43
C ASN A 92 10.05 16.87 15.50
N ILE A 93 10.15 15.55 15.62
CA ILE A 93 9.01 14.65 15.65
C ILE A 93 8.51 14.58 17.10
N PRO A 94 7.18 14.62 17.35
CA PRO A 94 6.64 14.39 18.69
C PRO A 94 7.24 13.13 19.31
N HIS A 95 7.62 13.19 20.59
CA HIS A 95 8.37 12.16 21.32
C HIS A 95 7.79 10.72 21.29
N SER A 96 6.61 10.49 20.71
CA SER A 96 5.98 9.17 20.54
C SER A 96 6.31 8.46 19.23
N LEU A 97 6.87 9.13 18.22
CA LEU A 97 7.22 8.53 16.92
C LEU A 97 8.72 8.65 16.68
N ASP A 98 9.41 7.51 16.55
CA ASP A 98 10.85 7.48 16.27
C ASP A 98 11.07 7.17 14.80
N ALA A 99 11.45 8.17 14.00
CA ALA A 99 11.75 7.98 12.57
C ALA A 99 12.97 7.10 12.31
N ARG A 100 13.74 6.70 13.33
CA ARG A 100 14.77 5.66 13.19
C ARG A 100 14.19 4.25 13.24
N THR A 101 12.98 4.09 13.75
CA THR A 101 12.26 2.82 13.60
C THR A 101 11.79 2.73 12.16
N ARG A 102 12.11 1.61 11.49
CA ARG A 102 11.73 1.34 10.09
C ARG A 102 10.22 1.08 9.98
N LYS A 103 9.42 2.07 10.35
CA LYS A 103 7.97 2.01 10.44
C LYS A 103 7.36 3.24 9.79
N PHE A 104 6.25 3.07 9.12
CA PHE A 104 5.41 4.18 8.69
C PHE A 104 3.96 3.72 8.63
N SER A 105 3.01 4.64 8.76
CA SER A 105 1.60 4.30 8.59
C SER A 105 0.88 5.25 7.65
N ILE A 106 -0.11 4.71 6.96
CA ILE A 106 -0.94 5.42 5.99
C ILE A 106 -2.40 5.26 6.38
N MET A 107 -3.15 6.36 6.26
CA MET A 107 -4.61 6.34 6.20
C MET A 107 -5.10 7.39 5.20
N THR A 108 -6.28 7.15 4.61
CA THR A 108 -6.85 8.04 3.59
C THR A 108 -8.26 8.48 3.97
N ASN A 109 -8.73 9.57 3.37
CA ASN A 109 -10.14 9.96 3.33
C ASN A 109 -10.50 10.39 1.91
N ASP A 110 -11.71 10.91 1.69
CA ASP A 110 -12.17 11.33 0.35
C ASP A 110 -11.29 12.40 -0.33
N THR A 111 -10.46 13.12 0.43
CA THR A 111 -9.76 14.32 -0.04
C THR A 111 -8.25 14.33 0.22
N ALA A 112 -7.76 13.45 1.09
CA ALA A 112 -6.40 13.51 1.61
C ALA A 112 -5.91 12.16 2.11
N ALA A 113 -4.58 12.02 2.13
CA ALA A 113 -3.88 10.93 2.79
C ALA A 113 -3.00 11.50 3.92
N LEU A 114 -2.82 10.74 5.00
CA LEU A 114 -1.89 11.03 6.07
C LEU A 114 -0.83 9.95 6.13
N LEU A 115 0.43 10.37 6.13
CA LEU A 115 1.62 9.53 6.28
C LEU A 115 2.29 9.86 7.61
N TYR A 116 2.40 8.89 8.50
CA TYR A 116 3.23 8.99 9.70
C TYR A 116 4.53 8.24 9.49
N ILE A 117 5.65 8.88 9.83
CA ILE A 117 6.97 8.24 9.86
C ILE A 117 7.31 7.86 11.30
N GLY A 118 7.83 6.65 11.50
CA GLY A 118 8.21 6.12 12.81
C GLY A 118 7.10 5.41 13.58
N GLY A 119 5.95 5.14 12.96
CA GLY A 119 4.84 4.43 13.59
C GLY A 119 3.47 4.94 13.18
N TYR A 120 2.55 5.02 14.13
CA TYR A 120 1.20 5.55 13.98
C TYR A 120 0.79 6.31 15.25
N ASP A 121 -0.16 7.23 15.12
CA ASP A 121 -0.74 7.93 16.26
C ASP A 121 -1.84 7.06 16.90
N HIS A 122 -1.68 6.70 18.17
CA HIS A 122 -2.64 5.86 18.91
C HIS A 122 -4.04 6.49 19.00
N ASP A 123 -4.16 7.82 18.93
CA ASP A 123 -5.45 8.50 18.94
C ASP A 123 -6.19 8.41 17.60
N THR A 124 -5.55 7.86 16.56
CA THR A 124 -6.19 7.66 15.25
C THR A 124 -6.90 6.32 15.11
N ILE A 125 -6.78 5.42 16.11
CA ILE A 125 -7.40 4.09 16.08
C ILE A 125 -8.39 3.86 17.24
N LYS A 126 -9.35 2.94 17.02
CA LYS A 126 -10.25 2.38 18.04
C LYS A 126 -9.72 1.00 18.42
N GLY A 127 -9.55 0.77 19.72
CA GLY A 127 -9.09 -0.52 20.24
C GLY A 127 -7.62 -0.75 19.90
N GLU A 128 -7.27 -2.01 19.64
CA GLU A 128 -5.90 -2.43 19.42
C GLU A 128 -5.57 -2.57 17.94
N MET A 129 -4.29 -2.41 17.61
CA MET A 129 -3.76 -2.66 16.28
C MET A 129 -3.52 -4.16 16.09
N VAL A 130 -4.19 -4.76 15.11
CA VAL A 130 -3.96 -6.16 14.74
C VAL A 130 -2.65 -6.25 13.97
N THR A 131 -1.68 -6.99 14.51
CA THR A 131 -0.40 -7.23 13.83
C THR A 131 -0.50 -8.45 12.93
N VAL A 132 -0.13 -8.32 11.66
CA VAL A 132 -0.27 -9.36 10.62
C VAL A 132 1.07 -9.56 9.91
N PRO A 133 1.62 -10.79 9.84
CA PRO A 133 2.84 -11.05 9.08
C PRO A 133 2.65 -10.72 7.60
N MET A 134 3.62 -10.05 6.99
CA MET A 134 3.64 -9.92 5.52
C MET A 134 3.97 -11.27 4.90
N SER A 135 3.42 -11.53 3.71
CA SER A 135 3.61 -12.77 2.95
C SER A 135 4.27 -12.49 1.60
N GLY A 136 5.18 -13.37 1.19
CA GLY A 136 5.81 -13.30 -0.13
C GLY A 136 6.87 -12.19 -0.25
N SER A 137 7.09 -11.72 -1.48
CA SER A 137 8.10 -10.71 -1.80
C SER A 137 7.51 -9.33 -2.10
N SER A 138 6.23 -9.12 -1.83
CA SER A 138 5.53 -7.84 -1.93
C SER A 138 4.83 -7.49 -0.62
N TYR A 139 4.27 -6.28 -0.53
CA TYR A 139 3.41 -5.86 0.55
C TYR A 139 2.06 -6.61 0.49
N SER A 140 2.07 -7.88 0.87
CA SER A 140 0.90 -8.75 0.83
C SER A 140 0.63 -9.43 2.16
N VAL A 141 -0.60 -9.89 2.35
CA VAL A 141 -1.05 -10.74 3.45
C VAL A 141 -1.78 -11.97 2.93
N ASN A 142 -1.81 -13.04 3.73
CA ASN A 142 -2.65 -14.19 3.46
C ASN A 142 -4.10 -13.86 3.84
N VAL A 143 -4.98 -13.76 2.85
CA VAL A 143 -6.41 -13.52 3.05
C VAL A 143 -7.16 -14.84 3.01
N HIS A 144 -7.76 -15.19 4.15
CA HIS A 144 -8.43 -16.48 4.36
C HIS A 144 -9.92 -16.46 4.04
N SER A 145 -10.53 -15.28 3.96
CA SER A 145 -11.95 -15.11 3.71
C SER A 145 -12.23 -13.68 3.26
N LEU A 146 -13.17 -13.53 2.32
CA LEU A 146 -13.76 -12.26 1.94
C LEU A 146 -15.27 -12.42 2.01
N GLN A 147 -15.92 -11.74 2.94
CA GLN A 147 -17.35 -11.85 3.18
C GLN A 147 -18.07 -10.56 2.81
N VAL A 148 -19.25 -10.70 2.22
CA VAL A 148 -20.14 -9.57 1.94
C VAL A 148 -21.52 -9.87 2.51
N GLY A 149 -22.09 -8.92 3.23
CA GLY A 149 -23.45 -9.06 3.74
C GLY A 149 -23.67 -8.21 4.98
N ASP A 150 -24.61 -8.67 5.81
CA ASP A 150 -25.05 -8.01 7.04
C ASP A 150 -24.67 -8.82 8.29
N GLU A 151 -25.05 -8.36 9.48
CA GLU A 151 -24.68 -9.00 10.75
C GLU A 151 -25.32 -10.38 10.92
N LEU A 152 -26.42 -10.64 10.20
CA LEU A 152 -27.22 -11.86 10.30
C LEU A 152 -26.88 -12.85 9.19
N SER A 153 -26.36 -12.37 8.05
CA SER A 153 -26.12 -13.18 6.88
C SER A 153 -25.00 -12.61 6.00
N THR A 154 -23.87 -13.32 5.97
CA THR A 154 -22.74 -13.05 5.07
C THR A 154 -22.61 -14.10 3.99
N VAL A 155 -22.15 -13.69 2.80
CA VAL A 155 -21.74 -14.56 1.70
C VAL A 155 -20.22 -14.60 1.65
N GLU A 156 -19.63 -15.79 1.78
CA GLU A 156 -18.21 -16.01 1.49
C GLU A 156 -17.97 -15.89 -0.02
N VAL A 157 -17.09 -14.98 -0.40
CA VAL A 157 -16.72 -14.66 -1.78
C VAL A 157 -15.51 -15.47 -2.23
N LEU A 158 -14.53 -15.70 -1.35
CA LEU A 158 -13.39 -16.59 -1.63
C LEU A 158 -13.85 -18.05 -1.41
N ASN A 159 -14.65 -18.55 -2.36
CA ASN A 159 -15.27 -19.87 -2.31
C ASN A 159 -14.24 -20.98 -2.59
N PHE A 160 -13.35 -21.29 -1.65
CA PHE A 160 -12.25 -22.25 -1.82
C PHE A 160 -12.73 -23.69 -2.11
N HIS A 161 -11.97 -24.42 -2.94
CA HIS A 161 -12.20 -25.84 -3.17
C HIS A 161 -11.96 -26.68 -1.90
N GLU A 162 -10.80 -26.49 -1.28
CA GLU A 162 -10.36 -27.20 -0.07
C GLU A 162 -9.88 -26.20 1.00
N PRO A 163 -10.79 -25.56 1.77
CA PRO A 163 -10.44 -24.54 2.75
C PRO A 163 -9.42 -24.99 3.81
N SER A 164 -9.34 -26.30 4.08
CA SER A 164 -8.42 -26.88 5.07
C SER A 164 -7.00 -27.12 4.54
N LYS A 165 -6.78 -27.16 3.22
CA LYS A 165 -5.46 -27.37 2.60
C LYS A 165 -4.89 -26.12 1.93
N GLN A 166 -5.73 -25.34 1.28
CA GLN A 166 -5.34 -24.13 0.56
C GLN A 166 -6.41 -23.06 0.81
N GLY A 167 -6.47 -22.61 2.06
CA GLY A 167 -7.52 -21.72 2.58
C GLY A 167 -7.12 -20.25 2.62
N PHE A 168 -6.30 -19.79 1.67
CA PHE A 168 -6.01 -18.37 1.49
C PHE A 168 -5.65 -18.01 0.05
N VAL A 169 -5.81 -16.72 -0.27
CA VAL A 169 -5.24 -16.06 -1.45
C VAL A 169 -4.31 -14.95 -0.99
N SER A 170 -3.35 -14.54 -1.83
CA SER A 170 -2.53 -13.36 -1.57
C SER A 170 -3.39 -12.10 -1.73
N GLY A 171 -3.41 -11.25 -0.71
CA GLY A 171 -4.00 -9.91 -0.74
C GLY A 171 -2.91 -8.86 -0.68
N GLU A 172 -2.69 -8.14 -1.77
CA GLU A 172 -1.74 -7.02 -1.83
C GLU A 172 -2.32 -5.80 -1.13
N VAL A 173 -1.52 -5.10 -0.33
CA VAL A 173 -1.90 -3.92 0.46
C VAL A 173 -1.28 -2.70 -0.20
N ASP A 174 -2.05 -2.06 -1.07
CA ASP A 174 -1.56 -1.02 -1.99
C ASP A 174 -2.45 0.22 -1.95
N PHE A 175 -1.93 1.31 -1.37
CA PHE A 175 -2.66 2.58 -1.27
C PHE A 175 -2.81 3.28 -2.62
N SER A 176 -1.99 2.94 -3.62
CA SER A 176 -2.07 3.51 -4.97
C SER A 176 -3.23 2.93 -5.78
N GLN A 177 -3.80 1.81 -5.31
CA GLN A 177 -4.96 1.19 -5.91
C GLN A 177 -6.26 1.89 -5.45
N PRO A 178 -6.99 2.62 -6.32
CA PRO A 178 -8.17 3.41 -5.92
C PRO A 178 -9.39 2.61 -5.43
N CYS A 179 -9.43 1.30 -5.66
CA CYS A 179 -10.60 0.46 -5.37
C CYS A 179 -10.16 -0.85 -4.73
N LEU A 180 -11.05 -1.54 -4.04
CA LEU A 180 -10.82 -2.94 -3.71
C LEU A 180 -10.83 -3.75 -5.02
N CYS A 181 -9.75 -4.45 -5.32
CA CYS A 181 -9.68 -5.31 -6.50
C CYS A 181 -9.94 -6.75 -6.12
N ILE A 182 -11.00 -7.36 -6.66
CA ILE A 182 -11.32 -8.78 -6.43
C ILE A 182 -11.00 -9.56 -7.72
N PRO A 183 -10.30 -10.70 -7.64
CA PRO A 183 -9.98 -11.50 -8.82
C PRO A 183 -11.23 -11.89 -9.62
N ASN A 184 -11.16 -11.78 -10.94
CA ASN A 184 -12.22 -12.26 -11.83
C ASN A 184 -11.82 -13.58 -12.52
N ASN A 185 -11.28 -14.50 -11.73
CA ASN A 185 -10.86 -15.84 -12.15
C ASN A 185 -10.94 -16.81 -10.97
N ASP A 186 -10.64 -18.09 -11.20
CA ASP A 186 -10.67 -19.13 -10.17
C ASP A 186 -9.35 -19.24 -9.35
N ALA A 187 -8.47 -18.24 -9.45
CA ALA A 187 -7.14 -18.20 -8.85
C ALA A 187 -6.34 -19.50 -9.09
N ASN A 188 -6.23 -19.90 -10.36
CA ASN A 188 -5.59 -21.15 -10.79
C ASN A 188 -6.25 -22.39 -10.14
N ARG A 189 -7.59 -22.42 -10.15
CA ARG A 189 -8.43 -23.48 -9.56
C ARG A 189 -8.33 -23.62 -8.04
N THR A 190 -7.81 -22.60 -7.35
CA THR A 190 -7.85 -22.54 -5.89
C THR A 190 -9.30 -22.26 -5.41
N LEU A 191 -10.03 -21.45 -6.17
CA LEU A 191 -11.42 -21.07 -5.92
C LEU A 191 -12.36 -21.83 -6.86
N ARG A 192 -13.61 -22.04 -6.42
CA ARG A 192 -14.62 -22.79 -7.17
C ARG A 192 -15.23 -22.03 -8.34
N GLU A 193 -15.25 -20.70 -8.24
CA GLU A 193 -15.79 -19.79 -9.24
C GLU A 193 -15.10 -18.43 -9.10
N SER A 194 -15.38 -17.50 -10.02
CA SER A 194 -14.87 -16.13 -9.93
C SER A 194 -15.38 -15.44 -8.65
N PRO A 195 -14.49 -14.98 -7.74
CA PRO A 195 -14.92 -14.24 -6.57
C PRO A 195 -15.55 -12.90 -6.94
N TYR A 196 -15.09 -12.23 -8.02
CA TYR A 196 -15.72 -10.99 -8.46
C TYR A 196 -17.16 -11.20 -8.95
N GLU A 197 -17.44 -12.25 -9.71
CA GLU A 197 -18.82 -12.57 -10.16
C GLU A 197 -19.72 -12.91 -8.98
N ARG A 198 -19.20 -13.66 -8.01
CA ARG A 198 -19.91 -14.00 -6.77
C ARG A 198 -20.18 -12.77 -5.91
N PHE A 199 -19.23 -11.83 -5.85
CA PHE A 199 -19.41 -10.52 -5.22
C PHE A 199 -20.55 -9.74 -5.88
N LEU A 200 -20.57 -9.63 -7.21
CA LEU A 200 -21.61 -8.92 -7.95
C LEU A 200 -23.00 -9.53 -7.70
N ARG A 201 -23.10 -10.86 -7.72
CA ARG A 201 -24.35 -11.59 -7.43
C ARG A 201 -24.84 -11.28 -6.01
N SER A 202 -23.96 -11.38 -5.02
CA SER A 202 -24.29 -11.07 -3.62
C SER A 202 -24.79 -9.63 -3.46
N LYS A 203 -24.08 -8.66 -4.08
CA LYS A 203 -24.43 -7.24 -4.04
C LYS A 203 -25.79 -6.96 -4.68
N LEU A 204 -26.13 -7.62 -5.79
CA LEU A 204 -27.44 -7.50 -6.44
C LEU A 204 -28.57 -8.09 -5.60
N GLU A 205 -28.34 -9.24 -4.96
CA GLU A 205 -29.37 -9.97 -4.21
C GLU A 205 -29.64 -9.36 -2.82
N ARG A 206 -28.62 -8.79 -2.17
CA ARG A 206 -28.63 -8.47 -0.72
C ARG A 206 -28.33 -7.02 -0.41
N GLY A 207 -27.91 -6.23 -1.40
CA GLY A 207 -27.51 -4.83 -1.20
C GLY A 207 -26.16 -4.67 -0.51
N HIS A 208 -25.93 -3.46 0.00
CA HIS A 208 -24.67 -3.01 0.59
C HIS A 208 -24.81 -2.89 2.11
N GLN A 209 -24.06 -3.67 2.89
CA GLN A 209 -23.89 -3.37 4.30
C GLN A 209 -22.40 -3.34 4.67
N PHE A 210 -21.67 -4.46 4.57
CA PHE A 210 -20.22 -4.46 4.81
C PHE A 210 -19.48 -5.50 4.00
N ILE A 211 -18.19 -5.23 3.80
CA ILE A 211 -17.20 -6.18 3.30
C ILE A 211 -16.28 -6.54 4.47
N SER A 212 -16.02 -7.82 4.71
CA SER A 212 -15.13 -8.27 5.78
C SER A 212 -14.01 -9.13 5.21
N VAL A 213 -12.77 -8.86 5.60
CA VAL A 213 -11.57 -9.57 5.18
C VAL A 213 -11.00 -10.32 6.38
N ALA A 214 -10.85 -11.63 6.31
CA ALA A 214 -10.19 -12.39 7.37
C ALA A 214 -8.71 -12.58 7.06
N VAL A 215 -7.85 -12.17 7.99
CA VAL A 215 -6.40 -12.34 7.93
C VAL A 215 -5.91 -13.08 9.18
N GLN A 216 -4.80 -13.79 9.09
CA GLN A 216 -4.18 -14.42 10.26
C GLN A 216 -3.20 -13.44 10.93
N GLY A 217 -3.44 -13.13 12.20
CA GLY A 217 -2.56 -12.28 12.99
C GLY A 217 -1.28 -13.00 13.41
N ALA A 218 -0.32 -12.22 13.89
CA ALA A 218 0.94 -12.73 14.46
C ALA A 218 0.70 -13.55 15.76
N ASP A 219 -0.47 -13.39 16.39
CA ASP A 219 -0.98 -14.20 17.49
C ASP A 219 -1.54 -15.57 17.05
N GLY A 220 -1.52 -15.86 15.74
CA GLY A 220 -2.07 -17.07 15.14
C GLY A 220 -3.59 -17.08 14.99
N GLN A 221 -4.29 -16.05 15.48
CA GLN A 221 -5.75 -15.96 15.41
C GLN A 221 -6.21 -15.36 14.07
N LYS A 222 -7.44 -15.71 13.65
CA LYS A 222 -8.06 -15.05 12.51
C LYS A 222 -8.75 -13.78 12.97
N HIS A 223 -8.37 -12.66 12.37
CA HIS A 223 -8.95 -11.35 12.62
C HIS A 223 -9.85 -10.95 11.46
N LEU A 224 -11.09 -10.57 11.76
CA LEU A 224 -12.06 -10.14 10.76
C LEU A 224 -12.07 -8.62 10.66
N LEU A 225 -11.53 -8.10 9.56
CA LEU A 225 -11.40 -6.67 9.28
C LEU A 225 -12.60 -6.21 8.44
N ARG A 226 -13.51 -5.48 9.06
CA ARG A 226 -14.76 -5.01 8.44
C ARG A 226 -14.64 -3.58 7.90
N MET A 227 -15.03 -3.38 6.64
CA MET A 227 -15.15 -2.10 5.95
C MET A 227 -16.58 -1.90 5.41
N PRO A 228 -16.99 -0.65 5.11
CA PRO A 228 -18.30 -0.37 4.50
C PRO A 228 -18.52 -1.13 3.18
N GLY A 229 -19.77 -1.46 2.89
CA GLY A 229 -20.14 -2.20 1.68
C GLY A 229 -20.29 -1.33 0.44
N ASP A 230 -20.47 -0.02 0.61
CA ASP A 230 -20.66 1.01 -0.42
C ASP A 230 -19.34 1.61 -0.92
N VAL A 231 -18.32 0.76 -1.06
CA VAL A 231 -16.99 1.17 -1.53
C VAL A 231 -16.79 0.83 -3.01
N CYS A 232 -15.80 1.47 -3.64
CA CYS A 232 -15.38 1.10 -4.98
C CYS A 232 -14.79 -0.33 -4.98
N VAL A 233 -15.35 -1.20 -5.82
CA VAL A 233 -14.85 -2.56 -6.06
C VAL A 233 -14.74 -2.78 -7.56
N GLN A 234 -13.61 -3.34 -8.01
CA GLN A 234 -13.35 -3.60 -9.42
C GLN A 234 -12.74 -5.00 -9.64
N PRO A 235 -12.83 -5.56 -10.86
CA PRO A 235 -12.19 -6.84 -11.15
C PRO A 235 -10.69 -6.67 -11.35
N CYS A 236 -9.90 -7.66 -10.94
CA CYS A 236 -8.49 -7.79 -11.30
C CYS A 236 -8.17 -9.18 -11.88
N SER A 237 -7.03 -9.28 -12.57
CA SER A 237 -6.64 -10.47 -13.32
C SER A 237 -5.85 -11.50 -12.52
N SER A 238 -5.36 -11.18 -11.32
CA SER A 238 -4.41 -12.04 -10.60
C SER A 238 -4.69 -12.17 -9.10
N SER A 239 -4.51 -11.11 -8.34
CA SER A 239 -4.49 -11.11 -6.87
C SER A 239 -5.52 -10.15 -6.29
N LEU A 240 -6.03 -10.47 -5.11
CA LEU A 240 -6.84 -9.52 -4.34
C LEU A 240 -5.95 -8.30 -4.01
N VAL A 241 -6.49 -7.09 -4.17
CA VAL A 241 -5.79 -5.86 -3.75
C VAL A 241 -6.67 -5.10 -2.76
N LEU A 242 -6.16 -4.94 -1.54
CA LEU A 242 -6.72 -4.11 -0.49
C LEU A 242 -6.31 -2.65 -0.77
N GLY A 243 -7.07 -2.01 -1.65
CA GLY A 243 -6.86 -0.62 -2.10
C GLY A 243 -7.42 0.44 -1.15
N ASP A 244 -7.60 1.66 -1.67
CA ASP A 244 -8.04 2.86 -0.92
C ASP A 244 -9.22 2.62 0.05
N PRO A 245 -10.29 1.87 -0.29
CA PRO A 245 -11.35 1.55 0.68
C PRO A 245 -10.87 0.95 2.01
N PHE A 246 -9.79 0.17 1.96
CA PHE A 246 -9.16 -0.41 3.15
C PHE A 246 -8.42 0.67 3.95
N PHE A 247 -7.64 1.54 3.32
CA PHE A 247 -6.94 2.67 3.95
C PHE A 247 -7.90 3.76 4.48
N ARG A 248 -9.10 3.85 3.92
CA ARG A 248 -10.18 4.67 4.45
C ARG A 248 -10.80 4.08 5.71
N SER A 249 -10.72 2.77 5.90
CA SER A 249 -11.32 2.07 7.04
C SER A 249 -10.32 1.81 8.18
N PHE A 250 -9.04 1.70 7.84
CA PHE A 250 -7.97 1.32 8.76
C PHE A 250 -6.78 2.26 8.67
N VAL A 251 -6.12 2.48 9.81
CA VAL A 251 -4.71 2.92 9.83
C VAL A 251 -3.87 1.70 9.52
N VAL A 252 -3.10 1.78 8.44
CA VAL A 252 -2.25 0.69 7.96
C VAL A 252 -0.81 1.03 8.30
N LEU A 253 -0.27 0.36 9.31
CA LEU A 253 1.14 0.41 9.70
C LEU A 253 1.94 -0.59 8.86
N TYR A 254 3.05 -0.15 8.30
CA TYR A 254 4.10 -0.97 7.71
C TYR A 254 5.24 -1.03 8.74
N ASP A 255 5.40 -2.17 9.41
CA ASP A 255 6.48 -2.41 10.36
C ASP A 255 7.58 -3.25 9.70
N LEU A 256 8.65 -2.55 9.29
CA LEU A 256 9.82 -3.11 8.63
C LEU A 256 11.04 -3.11 9.58
N SER A 257 10.81 -2.97 10.90
CA SER A 257 11.88 -2.93 11.89
C SER A 257 12.69 -4.23 11.95
N ASP A 258 12.01 -5.37 11.79
CA ASP A 258 12.64 -6.66 11.49
C ASP A 258 12.52 -6.94 10.00
N GLY A 259 13.58 -6.64 9.25
CA GLY A 259 13.62 -6.86 7.79
C GLY A 259 13.45 -8.31 7.35
N ASN A 260 13.63 -9.30 8.24
CA ASN A 260 13.39 -10.71 7.92
C ASN A 260 11.95 -11.14 8.19
N HIS A 261 11.25 -10.43 9.06
CA HIS A 261 9.86 -10.73 9.43
C HIS A 261 9.00 -9.46 9.41
N PRO A 262 8.88 -8.79 8.25
CA PRO A 262 8.09 -7.58 8.14
C PRO A 262 6.62 -7.85 8.44
N ARG A 263 5.93 -6.87 9.01
CA ARG A 263 4.54 -7.00 9.45
C ARG A 263 3.73 -5.79 9.05
N PHE A 264 2.45 -6.01 8.83
CA PHE A 264 1.47 -4.95 8.89
C PHE A 264 0.93 -4.79 10.31
N GLY A 265 0.47 -3.59 10.61
CA GLY A 265 -0.49 -3.33 11.67
C GLY A 265 -1.77 -2.76 11.08
N PHE A 266 -2.92 -3.35 11.41
CA PHE A 266 -4.23 -2.87 10.98
C PHE A 266 -5.02 -2.38 12.19
N GLY A 267 -5.15 -1.07 12.35
CA GLY A 267 -5.94 -0.45 13.40
C GLY A 267 -7.22 0.16 12.85
N ARG A 268 -8.39 -0.19 13.39
CA ARG A 268 -9.65 0.41 12.96
C ARG A 268 -9.64 1.90 13.28
N ARG A 269 -10.01 2.79 12.35
CA ARG A 269 -9.92 4.24 12.58
C ARG A 269 -10.87 4.77 13.66
N LYS A 270 -10.41 5.76 14.44
CA LYS A 270 -11.19 6.53 15.43
C LYS A 270 -11.98 7.65 14.74
N GLY A 271 -13.16 7.29 14.22
CA GLY A 271 -14.09 8.21 13.51
C GLY A 271 -13.78 8.26 12.00
N GLN A 272 -14.75 8.31 11.08
CA GLN A 272 -16.21 8.46 11.19
C GLN A 272 -16.95 7.15 11.52
N GLU A 273 -17.88 7.23 12.46
CA GLU A 273 -18.96 6.25 12.58
C GLU A 273 -19.92 6.50 11.42
N TRP A 274 -20.11 5.46 10.61
CA TRP A 274 -21.07 5.44 9.53
C TRP A 274 -22.47 5.44 10.15
N GLY A 275 -23.17 6.56 10.04
CA GLY A 275 -24.62 6.64 10.23
C GLY A 275 -25.34 6.31 8.93
#